data_AF-A0A6B3I0Q4-F1
#
_entry.id   AF-A0A6B3I0Q4-F1
#
_cell.length_a   1.000
_cell.length_b   1.000
_cell.length_c   1.000
_cell.angle_alpha   90.00
_cell.angle_beta   90.00
_cell.angle_gamma   90.00
#
_symmetry.space_group_name_H-M   'P 1'
#
loop_
_entity.id
_entity.type
_entity.pdbx_description
1 polymer ?
#
loop_
_entity_poly.entity_id
_entity_poly.type
_entity_poly.pdbx_seq_one_letter_code
_entity_poly.pdbx_strand_id
1 'polypeptide(L)'
;GWDLIGKYATFTADVYIGCLLVMFGVYPLLLATVAKVSPLQFFKGAWPAIQLAFVSRSSVGTMPVTQRVTERLGVPKEYASFAVPFGATTKMDGCAAIYP
;
A
#
# COMPACT_ATOMS: atom_id res chain seq x y z
N GLY A 1 -18.66 29.62 1.44
CA GLY A 1 -17.48 29.24 2.27
C GLY A 1 -17.63 27.84 2.82
N TRP A 2 -18.68 27.59 3.61
CA TRP A 2 -18.93 26.32 4.29
C TRP A 2 -19.47 25.18 3.39
N ASP A 3 -20.12 25.50 2.26
CA ASP A 3 -20.56 24.49 1.27
C ASP A 3 -19.41 23.71 0.63
N LEU A 4 -18.20 24.28 0.62
CA LEU A 4 -17.01 23.63 0.08
C LEU A 4 -16.51 22.51 1.02
N ILE A 5 -16.70 22.65 2.34
CA ILE A 5 -16.29 21.64 3.31
C ILE A 5 -17.05 20.34 3.09
N GLY A 6 -18.35 20.41 2.78
CA GLY A 6 -19.15 19.23 2.44
C GLY A 6 -18.66 18.51 1.18
N LYS A 7 -18.27 19.26 0.15
CA LYS A 7 -17.73 18.70 -1.10
C LYS A 7 -16.32 18.09 -0.94
N TYR A 8 -15.46 18.73 -0.15
CA TYR A 8 -14.13 18.17 0.13
C TYR A 8 -14.18 16.96 1.08
N ALA A 9 -15.13 16.93 2.03
CA ALA A 9 -15.33 15.80 2.92
C ALA A 9 -15.81 14.56 2.16
N THR A 10 -16.79 14.72 1.26
CA THR A 10 -17.29 13.64 0.40
C THR A 10 -16.19 13.11 -0.53
N PHE A 11 -15.46 13.99 -1.22
CA PHE A 11 -14.32 13.58 -2.05
C PHE A 11 -13.26 12.81 -1.24
N THR A 12 -12.89 13.30 -0.06
CA THR A 12 -11.92 12.62 0.81
C THR A 12 -12.42 11.24 1.22
N ALA A 13 -13.69 11.14 1.63
CA ALA A 13 -14.30 9.87 2.01
C ALA A 13 -14.29 8.86 0.85
N ASP A 14 -14.64 9.29 -0.36
CA ASP A 14 -14.63 8.44 -1.56
C ASP A 14 -13.23 7.91 -1.88
N VAL A 15 -12.19 8.75 -1.77
CA VAL A 15 -10.79 8.32 -1.96
C VAL A 15 -10.37 7.28 -0.92
N TYR A 16 -10.71 7.49 0.36
CA TYR A 16 -10.39 6.51 1.41
C TYR A 16 -11.15 5.20 1.20
N ILE A 17 -12.43 5.24 0.82
CA ILE A 17 -13.23 4.05 0.52
C ILE A 17 -12.63 3.29 -0.68
N GLY A 18 -12.29 3.99 -1.76
CA GLY A 18 -11.64 3.39 -2.93
C GLY A 18 -10.32 2.70 -2.58
N CYS A 19 -9.46 3.37 -1.81
CA CYS A 19 -8.20 2.79 -1.32
C CYS A 19 -8.44 1.55 -0.44
N LEU A 20 -9.44 1.57 0.44
CA LEU A 20 -9.80 0.41 1.28
C LEU A 20 -10.31 -0.76 0.45
N LEU A 21 -11.11 -0.52 -0.59
CA LEU A 21 -11.59 -1.55 -1.51
C LEU A 21 -10.44 -2.22 -2.28
N VAL A 22 -9.46 -1.44 -2.75
CA VAL A 22 -8.26 -2.01 -3.39
C VAL A 22 -7.43 -2.78 -2.37
N MET A 23 -7.25 -2.23 -1.16
CA MET A 23 -6.42 -2.84 -0.12
C MET A 23 -6.99 -4.14 0.44
N PHE A 24 -8.31 -4.24 0.63
CA PHE A 24 -8.97 -5.40 1.23
C PHE A 24 -9.77 -6.26 0.25
N GLY A 25 -10.00 -5.79 -0.97
CA GLY A 25 -10.65 -6.57 -2.03
C GLY A 25 -9.64 -7.06 -3.06
N VAL A 26 -9.01 -6.13 -3.78
CA VAL A 26 -8.16 -6.45 -4.94
C VAL A 26 -6.87 -7.15 -4.53
N TYR A 27 -6.12 -6.63 -3.56
CA TYR A 27 -4.85 -7.25 -3.15
C TYR A 27 -5.00 -8.63 -2.51
N PRO A 28 -5.95 -8.88 -1.57
CA PRO A 28 -6.15 -10.22 -1.04
C PRO A 28 -6.58 -11.21 -2.10
N LEU A 29 -7.43 -10.79 -3.05
CA LEU A 29 -7.86 -11.64 -4.16
C LEU A 29 -6.69 -12.02 -5.06
N LEU A 30 -5.84 -11.06 -5.45
CA LEU A 30 -4.64 -11.33 -6.26
C LEU A 30 -3.63 -12.21 -5.53
N LEU A 31 -3.42 -11.98 -4.23
CA LEU A 31 -2.53 -12.81 -3.42
C LEU A 31 -3.03 -14.26 -3.32
N ALA A 32 -4.34 -14.45 -3.14
CA ALA A 32 -4.94 -15.78 -3.05
C ALA A 32 -4.96 -16.51 -4.40
N THR A 33 -5.24 -15.82 -5.51
CA THR A 33 -5.45 -16.44 -6.82
C THR A 33 -4.17 -16.60 -7.63
N VAL A 34 -3.32 -15.57 -7.69
CA VAL A 34 -2.11 -15.55 -8.53
C VAL A 34 -0.91 -16.03 -7.74
N ALA A 35 -0.64 -15.41 -6.59
CA ALA A 35 0.53 -15.76 -5.78
C ALA A 35 0.33 -17.05 -4.97
N LYS A 36 -0.92 -17.50 -4.77
CA LYS A 36 -1.30 -18.63 -3.91
C LYS A 36 -0.71 -18.53 -2.50
N VAL A 37 -0.53 -17.30 -2.01
CA VAL A 37 -0.04 -17.00 -0.66
C VAL A 37 -1.22 -16.61 0.21
N SER A 38 -1.20 -17.02 1.48
CA SER A 38 -2.29 -16.66 2.39
C SER A 38 -2.30 -15.13 2.63
N PRO A 39 -3.40 -14.43 2.27
CA PRO A 39 -3.46 -12.97 2.41
C PRO A 39 -3.29 -12.53 3.87
N LEU A 40 -3.85 -13.30 4.81
CA LEU A 40 -3.74 -13.03 6.24
C LEU A 40 -2.29 -13.02 6.74
N GLN A 41 -1.43 -13.94 6.30
CA GLN A 41 -0.02 -13.93 6.70
C GLN A 41 0.73 -12.75 6.07
N PHE A 42 0.42 -12.42 4.81
CA PHE A 42 0.98 -11.24 4.15
C PHE A 42 0.64 -9.96 4.92
N PHE A 43 -0.64 -9.69 5.22
CA PHE A 43 -1.04 -8.48 5.94
C PHE A 43 -0.46 -8.43 7.35
N LYS A 44 -0.37 -9.56 8.07
CA LYS A 44 0.27 -9.62 9.39
C LYS A 44 1.75 -9.25 9.32
N GLY A 45 2.49 -9.74 8.31
CA GLY A 45 3.88 -9.37 8.12
C GLY A 45 4.06 -7.93 7.63
N ALA A 46 3.22 -7.49 6.70
CA ALA A 46 3.20 -6.16 6.09
C ALA A 46 2.77 -5.03 7.04
N TRP A 47 2.08 -5.36 8.13
CA TRP A 47 1.45 -4.40 9.04
C TRP A 47 2.37 -3.27 9.53
N PRO A 48 3.62 -3.51 9.98
CA PRO A 48 4.49 -2.44 10.45
C PRO A 48 4.88 -1.46 9.34
N ALA A 49 5.05 -1.95 8.11
CA ALA A 49 5.37 -1.11 6.96
C ALA A 49 4.14 -0.26 6.56
N ILE A 50 2.94 -0.84 6.58
CA ILE A 50 1.68 -0.12 6.28
C ILE A 50 1.45 1.01 7.28
N GLN A 51 1.61 0.75 8.59
CA GLN A 51 1.44 1.75 9.63
C GLN A 51 2.45 2.90 9.47
N LEU A 52 3.72 2.58 9.23
CA LEU A 52 4.73 3.60 9.02
C LEU A 52 4.45 4.40 7.74
N ALA A 53 3.98 3.75 6.67
CA ALA A 53 3.67 4.43 5.41
C ALA A 53 2.52 5.41 5.56
N PHE A 54 1.50 5.03 6.34
CA PHE A 54 0.37 5.90 6.64
C PHE A 54 0.79 7.13 7.48
N VAL A 55 1.59 6.92 8.52
CA VAL A 55 2.02 8.00 9.43
C VAL A 55 3.04 8.93 8.76
N SER A 56 4.05 8.37 8.09
CA SER A 56 5.12 9.13 7.44
C SER A 56 4.70 9.80 6.14
N ARG A 57 3.64 9.28 5.48
CA ARG A 57 3.15 9.73 4.16
C ARG A 57 4.22 9.73 3.07
N SER A 58 5.27 8.91 3.21
CA SER A 58 6.41 8.88 2.30
C SER A 58 6.77 7.44 1.91
N SER A 59 6.64 7.11 0.61
CA SER A 59 7.04 5.80 0.08
C SER A 59 8.55 5.56 0.21
N VAL A 60 9.37 6.58 -0.06
CA VAL A 60 10.84 6.48 0.08
C VAL A 60 11.24 6.41 1.56
N GLY A 61 10.56 7.15 2.43
CA GLY A 61 10.82 7.12 3.88
C GLY A 61 10.51 5.79 4.55
N THR A 62 9.66 4.96 3.93
CA THR A 62 9.27 3.64 4.45
C THR A 62 10.02 2.47 3.83
N MET A 63 10.77 2.73 2.76
CA MET A 63 11.60 1.75 2.05
C MET A 63 12.43 0.82 2.96
N PRO A 64 13.18 1.30 3.98
CA PRO A 64 13.98 0.39 4.81
C PRO A 64 13.14 -0.55 5.67
N VAL A 65 11.93 -0.15 6.07
CA VAL A 65 11.00 -1.01 6.83
C VAL A 65 10.33 -1.99 5.88
N THR A 66 9.92 -1.54 4.70
CA THR A 66 9.36 -2.41 3.66
C THR A 66 10.34 -3.50 3.23
N GLN A 67 11.63 -3.18 3.02
CA GLN A 67 12.65 -4.18 2.70
C GLN A 67 12.79 -5.25 3.78
N ARG A 68 12.90 -4.86 5.06
CA ARG A 68 13.00 -5.79 6.18
C ARG A 68 11.79 -6.70 6.32
N VAL A 69 10.60 -6.14 6.08
CA VAL A 69 9.35 -6.91 6.13
C VAL A 69 9.26 -7.90 4.97
N THR A 70 9.64 -7.49 3.77
CA THR A 70 9.69 -8.35 2.59
C THR A 70 10.69 -9.51 2.76
N GLU A 71 11.86 -9.25 3.34
CA GLU A 71 12.82 -10.30 3.71
C GLU A 71 12.23 -11.27 4.75
N ARG A 72 11.52 -10.76 5.78
CA ARG A 72 10.83 -11.59 6.79
C ARG A 72 9.69 -12.45 6.22
N LEU A 73 9.09 -12.02 5.11
CA LEU A 73 8.08 -12.77 4.38
C LEU A 73 8.70 -13.87 3.49
N GLY A 74 10.03 -14.03 3.50
CA GLY A 74 10.73 -15.11 2.80
C GLY A 74 11.27 -14.73 1.41
N VAL A 75 11.21 -13.46 1.02
CA VAL A 75 11.77 -13.00 -0.26
C VAL A 75 13.29 -12.81 -0.12
N PRO A 76 14.11 -13.30 -1.07
CA PRO A 76 15.55 -13.10 -1.02
C PRO A 76 15.91 -11.61 -1.09
N LYS A 77 16.96 -11.23 -0.37
CA LYS A 77 17.40 -9.83 -0.23
C LYS A 77 17.75 -9.19 -1.58
N GLU A 78 18.29 -9.97 -2.51
CA GLU A 78 18.65 -9.51 -3.86
C GLU A 78 17.40 -9.05 -4.62
N TYR A 79 16.31 -9.80 -4.51
CA TYR A 79 15.02 -9.42 -5.11
C TYR A 79 14.38 -8.23 -4.38
N ALA A 80 14.39 -8.23 -3.04
CA ALA A 80 13.80 -7.16 -2.24
C ALA A 80 14.53 -5.81 -2.44
N SER A 81 15.87 -5.84 -2.54
CA SER A 81 16.69 -4.64 -2.71
C SER A 81 16.56 -4.00 -4.08
N PHE A 82 16.17 -4.75 -5.11
CA PHE A 82 15.83 -4.21 -6.44
C PHE A 82 14.35 -3.81 -6.55
N ALA A 83 13.44 -4.70 -6.17
CA ALA A 83 12.01 -4.52 -6.39
C ALA A 83 11.39 -3.43 -5.50
N VAL A 84 11.84 -3.28 -4.25
CA VAL A 84 11.24 -2.32 -3.31
C VAL A 84 11.55 -0.86 -3.69
N PRO A 85 12.80 -0.46 -4.01
CA PRO A 85 13.08 0.90 -4.45
C PRO A 85 12.44 1.23 -5.80
N PHE A 86 12.42 0.28 -6.74
CA PHE A 86 11.74 0.43 -8.02
C PHE A 86 10.23 0.63 -7.84
N GLY A 87 9.60 -0.18 -6.97
CA GLY A 87 8.19 -0.04 -6.62
C GLY A 87 7.87 1.29 -5.93
N ALA A 88 8.76 1.78 -5.06
CA ALA A 88 8.55 3.03 -4.32
C ALA A 88 8.45 4.27 -5.22
N THR A 89 9.03 4.24 -6.43
CA THR A 89 8.99 5.35 -7.39
C THR A 89 8.01 5.12 -8.54
N THR A 90 7.85 3.88 -9.00
CA THR A 90 7.01 3.56 -10.16
C THR A 90 5.60 3.11 -9.80
N LYS A 91 5.40 2.44 -8.66
CA LYS A 91 4.09 1.87 -8.27
C LYS A 91 3.39 2.75 -7.24
N MET A 92 2.58 3.69 -7.73
CA MET A 92 1.81 4.63 -6.91
C MET A 92 0.29 4.50 -7.13
N ASP A 93 -0.28 3.37 -6.72
CA ASP A 93 -1.72 3.09 -6.92
C ASP A 93 -2.62 4.12 -6.21
N GLY A 94 -2.18 4.66 -5.06
CA GLY A 94 -2.90 5.72 -4.34
C GLY A 94 -2.88 7.08 -5.04
N CYS A 95 -1.79 7.41 -5.75
CA CYS A 95 -1.73 8.64 -6.54
C CYS A 95 -2.57 8.52 -7.81
N ALA A 96 -2.60 7.34 -8.44
CA ALA A 96 -3.43 7.07 -9.61
C ALA A 96 -4.94 7.15 -9.30
N ALA A 97 -5.36 6.93 -8.05
CA ALA A 97 -6.75 7.12 -7.63
C ALA A 97 -7.13 8.62 -7.48
N ILE A 98 -6.15 9.51 -7.29
CA ILE A 98 -6.35 10.95 -7.06
C ILE A 98 -6.09 11.77 -8.32
N TYR A 99 -5.12 11.35 -9.14
CA TYR A 99 -4.70 12.03 -10.36
C TYR A 99 -5.07 11.17 -11.59
N PRO A 100 -5.85 11.70 -12.55
CA PRO A 100 -6.12 11.03 -13.82
C PRO A 100 -4.87 10.94 -14.71
#